data_AF-A0A6P0DNX9-F1
#
_entry.id   AF-A0A6P0DNX9-F1
#
_cell.length_a   1.000
_cell.length_b   1.000
_cell.length_c   1.000
_cell.angle_alpha   90.00
_cell.angle_beta   90.00
_cell.angle_gamma   90.00
#
_symmetry.space_group_name_H-M   'P 1'
#
loop_
_entity.id
_entity.type
_entity.pdbx_description
1 polymer ?
#
loop_
_entity_poly.entity_id
_entity_poly.type
_entity_poly.pdbx_seq_one_letter_code
_entity_poly.pdbx_strand_id
1 'polypeptide(L)' 'AETINGLYKAEVIHRRGPWRNFEAVEFATLEWVDWFNHRRLLEPIGNIPPAEAEEQYYAMLDEPALAA' A
#
# COMPACT_ATOMS: atom_id res chain seq x y z
N ALA A 1 0.41 -10.71 -5.02
CA ALA A 1 1.49 -10.18 -4.15
C ALA A 1 2.77 -9.84 -4.94
N GLU A 2 3.17 -10.64 -5.94
CA GLU A 2 4.43 -10.44 -6.67
C GLU A 2 4.59 -9.05 -7.31
N THR A 3 3.54 -8.49 -7.91
CA THR A 3 3.58 -7.17 -8.57
C THR A 3 3.94 -6.04 -7.60
N ILE A 4 3.35 -6.04 -6.39
CA ILE A 4 3.61 -5.00 -5.38
C ILE A 4 5.03 -5.13 -4.82
N ASN A 5 5.49 -6.36 -4.59
CA ASN A 5 6.88 -6.61 -4.17
C ASN A 5 7.90 -6.17 -5.23
N GLY A 6 7.62 -6.40 -6.51
CA GLY A 6 8.44 -5.93 -7.61
C GLY A 6 8.52 -4.40 -7.65
N LEU A 7 7.37 -3.75 -7.49
CA LEU A 7 7.26 -2.29 -7.45
C LEU A 7 8.00 -1.68 -6.24
N TYR A 8 7.83 -2.25 -5.05
CA TYR A 8 8.57 -1.85 -3.86
C TYR A 8 10.08 -1.93 -4.08
N LYS A 9 10.57 -3.05 -4.63
CA LYS A 9 12.00 -3.21 -4.95
C LYS A 9 12.48 -2.15 -5.95
N ALA A 10 11.69 -1.85 -6.98
CA ALA A 10 12.03 -0.83 -7.97
C ALA A 10 12.06 0.59 -7.36
N GLU A 11 11.02 0.99 -6.63
CA GLU A 11 10.82 2.37 -6.15
C GLU A 11 11.64 2.69 -4.89
N VAL A 12 11.92 1.69 -4.05
CA VAL A 12 12.65 1.87 -2.78
C VAL A 12 14.04 1.30 -2.90
N ILE A 13 14.17 -0.02 -3.05
CA ILE A 13 15.47 -0.70 -2.93
C ILE A 13 16.46 -0.26 -4.00
N HIS A 14 16.05 -0.27 -5.27
CA HIS A 14 16.93 0.03 -6.40
C HIS A 14 17.07 1.53 -6.66
N ARG A 15 15.98 2.30 -6.57
CA ARG A 15 15.99 3.73 -6.88
C ARG A 15 16.63 4.60 -5.79
N ARG A 16 16.46 4.26 -4.52
CA ARG A 16 16.96 5.07 -3.38
C ARG A 16 18.24 4.51 -2.77
N GLY A 17 18.65 3.30 -3.15
CA GLY A 17 19.94 2.72 -2.77
C GLY A 17 21.13 3.41 -3.46
N PRO A 18 22.37 3.09 -3.05
CA PRO A 18 22.75 2.09 -2.04
C PRO A 18 22.42 2.54 -0.60
N TRP A 19 22.09 1.56 0.25
CA TRP A 19 21.69 1.81 1.64
C TRP A 19 22.86 1.67 2.61
N ARG A 20 22.90 2.53 3.62
CA ARG A 20 23.99 2.57 4.61
C ARG A 20 23.88 1.45 5.66
N ASN A 21 22.67 1.09 6.06
CA ASN A 21 22.36 0.06 7.05
C ASN A 21 20.90 -0.41 6.88
N PHE A 22 20.50 -1.42 7.66
CA PHE A 22 19.14 -1.95 7.63
C PHE A 22 18.09 -0.94 8.14
N GLU A 23 18.41 -0.18 9.18
CA GLU A 23 17.51 0.83 9.75
C GLU A 23 17.06 1.87 8.71
N ALA A 24 17.96 2.30 7.81
CA ALA A 24 17.62 3.22 6.73
C ALA A 24 16.62 2.60 5.73
N VAL A 25 16.74 1.29 5.46
CA VAL A 25 15.78 0.56 4.60
C VAL A 25 14.44 0.43 5.33
N GLU A 26 14.44 0.11 6.62
CA GLU A 26 13.23 -0.02 7.43
C GLU A 26 12.44 1.30 7.44
N PHE A 27 13.11 2.43 7.69
CA PHE A 27 12.45 3.73 7.67
C PHE A 27 11.86 4.06 6.29
N ALA A 28 12.64 3.85 5.22
CA ALA A 28 12.14 4.09 3.86
C ALA A 28 10.99 3.14 3.47
N THR A 29 10.96 1.94 4.04
CA THR A 29 9.85 0.99 3.89
C THR A 29 8.59 1.54 4.54
N LEU A 30 8.68 2.02 5.79
CA LEU A 30 7.55 2.61 6.51
C LEU A 30 6.98 3.81 5.75
N GLU A 31 7.85 4.71 5.26
CA GLU A 31 7.42 5.85 4.44
C GLU A 31 6.73 5.42 3.15
N TRP A 32 7.26 4.39 2.48
CA TRP A 32 6.67 3.89 1.24
C TRP A 32 5.33 3.20 1.48
N VAL A 33 5.19 2.44 2.57
CA VAL A 33 3.93 1.77 2.94
C VAL A 33 2.85 2.79 3.30
N ASP A 34 3.18 3.83 4.09
CA ASP A 34 2.24 4.92 4.40
C ASP A 34 1.75 5.58 3.11
N TRP A 35 2.68 6.01 2.26
CA TRP A 35 2.33 6.66 1.01
C TRP A 35 1.53 5.74 0.09
N PHE A 36 1.94 4.47 -0.07
CA PHE A 36 1.28 3.52 -0.95
C PHE A 36 -0.16 3.27 -0.51
N ASN A 37 -0.40 3.05 0.78
CA ASN A 37 -1.72 2.67 1.27
C ASN A 37 -2.66 3.87 1.43
N HIS A 38 -2.15 5.03 1.85
CA HIS A 38 -2.99 6.16 2.24
C HIS A 38 -2.98 7.33 1.25
N ARG A 39 -2.08 7.35 0.26
CA ARG A 39 -1.93 8.49 -0.66
C ARG A 39 -1.85 8.12 -2.13
N ARG A 40 -1.35 6.92 -2.47
CA ARG A 40 -1.21 6.49 -3.86
C ARG A 40 -2.57 6.13 -4.44
N LEU A 41 -2.97 6.83 -5.48
CA LEU A 41 -4.18 6.51 -6.22
C LEU A 41 -3.90 5.38 -7.21
N LEU A 42 -4.79 4.39 -7.24
CA LEU A 42 -4.69 3.26 -8.16
C LEU A 42 -5.93 3.21 -9.07
N GLU A 43 -5.71 3.43 -10.36
CA GLU A 43 -6.77 3.39 -11.38
C GLU A 43 -7.61 2.09 -11.36
N PRO A 44 -7.03 0.89 -11.17
CA PRO A 44 -7.81 -0.36 -11.16
C PRO A 44 -8.85 -0.48 -10.04
N ILE A 45 -8.71 0.28 -8.97
CA ILE A 45 -9.65 0.32 -7.83
C ILE A 45 -10.45 1.62 -7.79
N GLY A 46 -10.50 2.37 -8.90
CA GLY A 46 -11.32 3.58 -9.01
C GLY A 46 -10.59 4.88 -8.67
N ASN A 47 -9.25 4.91 -8.75
CA ASN A 47 -8.44 6.09 -8.42
C ASN A 47 -8.57 6.56 -6.97
N ILE A 48 -8.73 5.61 -6.04
CA ILE A 48 -8.69 5.85 -4.59
C ILE A 48 -7.45 5.19 -3.97
N PRO A 49 -7.05 5.58 -2.75
CA PRO A 49 -6.02 4.87 -1.99
C PRO A 49 -6.42 3.43 -1.67
N PRO A 50 -5.46 2.48 -1.64
CA PRO A 50 -5.72 1.09 -1.25
C PRO A 50 -6.44 0.93 0.09
N ALA A 51 -6.07 1.71 1.10
CA ALA A 51 -6.71 1.65 2.42
C ALA A 51 -8.19 2.05 2.37
N GLU A 52 -8.56 3.02 1.52
CA GLU A 52 -9.96 3.42 1.33
C GLU A 52 -10.76 2.33 0.61
N ALA A 53 -10.17 1.70 -0.41
CA ALA A 53 -10.82 0.58 -1.10
C ALA A 53 -11.04 -0.62 -0.16
N GLU A 54 -10.08 -0.91 0.72
CA GLU A 54 -10.21 -1.95 1.74
C GLU A 54 -11.31 -1.62 2.76
N GLU A 55 -11.37 -0.38 3.25
CA GLU A 55 -12.44 0.08 4.14
C GLU A 55 -13.83 -0.06 3.50
N GLN A 56 -13.98 0.38 2.26
CA GLN A 56 -15.22 0.26 1.49
C GLN A 56 -15.64 -1.21 1.31
N TYR A 57 -14.67 -2.07 0.99
CA TYR A 57 -14.92 -3.51 0.85
C TYR A 57 -15.43 -4.13 2.16
N TYR A 58 -14.80 -3.83 3.29
CA TYR A 58 -15.25 -4.35 4.58
C TYR A 58 -16.59 -3.76 5.03
N ALA A 59 -16.85 -2.48 4.77
CA ALA A 59 -18.16 -1.88 5.04
C ALA A 59 -19.28 -2.60 4.25
N MET A 60 -19.06 -2.92 2.98
CA MET A 60 -20.02 -3.68 2.16
C MET A 60 -20.22 -5.12 2.64
N LEU A 61 -19.19 -5.74 3.25
CA LEU A 61 -19.31 -7.07 3.82
C LEU A 61 -20.05 -7.11 5.16
N ASP A 62 -20.05 -6.01 5.91
CA ASP A 62 -20.74 -5.88 7.21
C ASP A 62 -22.24 -5.58 7.05
N GLU A 63 -22.62 -4.83 6.02
CA GLU A 63 -24.02 -4.49 5.67
C GLU A 63 -25.00 -5.70 5.59
N PRO A 64 -24.67 -6.85 4.97
CA PRO A 64 -25.56 -8.01 4.96
C PRO A 64 -25.66 -8.74 6.31
N ALA A 65 -24.77 -8.49 7.29
CA ALA A 65 -24.80 -9.14 8.59
C ALA A 65 -25.69 -8.41 9.62
N LEU A 66 -25.93 -7.11 9.44
CA LEU A 66 -26.80 -6.29 10.30
C LEU A 66 -28.28 -6.26 9.87
N ALA A 67 -28.60 -6.74 8.67
CA ALA A 67 -29.95 -6.72 8.09
C ALA A 67 -30.75 -8.04 8.28
N ALA A 68 -30.32 -8.95 9.15
CA ALA A 68 -30.96 -10.25 9.40
C ALA A 68 -31.67 -10.33 10.77
#